data_AF-A0A7J7LSK0-F1
#
_entry.id   AF-A0A7J7LSK0-F1
#
_cell.length_a   1.000
_cell.length_b   1.000
_cell.length_c   1.000
_cell.angle_alpha   90.00
_cell.angle_beta   90.00
_cell.angle_gamma   90.00
#
_symmetry.space_group_name_H-M   'P 1'
#
loop_
_entity.id
_entity.type
_entity.pdbx_description
1 polymer ?
#
loop_
_entity_poly.entity_id
_entity_poly.type
_entity_poly.pdbx_seq_one_letter_code
_entity_poly.pdbx_strand_id
1 'polypeptide(L)' 'MGRNDVVAHGRWVTNDPNKIVPFNPLGSNTSMVWVTLAKEPLAPLWRTSMDADTIGEALDSSVAWPTDRIVTIDET' A
#
# COMPACT_ATOMS: atom_id res chain seq x y z
N MET A 1 5.10 22.60 -1.55
CA MET A 1 4.45 21.73 -2.55
C MET A 1 5.21 20.42 -2.56
N GLY A 2 4.70 19.41 -1.84
CA GLY A 2 5.35 18.10 -1.78
C GLY A 2 5.07 17.36 -3.07
N ARG A 3 6.11 16.89 -3.74
CA ARG A 3 6.00 16.06 -4.94
C ARG A 3 5.25 14.79 -4.54
N ASN A 4 4.14 14.47 -5.19
CA ASN A 4 3.43 13.20 -5.03
C ASN A 4 4.26 12.09 -5.69
N ASP A 5 5.44 11.82 -5.14
CA ASP A 5 6.35 10.83 -5.68
C ASP A 5 5.80 9.44 -5.37
N VAL A 6 5.72 8.62 -6.40
CA VAL A 6 5.26 7.23 -6.30
C VAL A 6 6.34 6.43 -5.58
N VAL A 7 6.07 6.04 -4.33
CA VAL A 7 7.02 5.28 -3.49
C VAL A 7 7.09 3.79 -3.83
N ALA A 8 6.05 3.26 -4.49
CA ALA A 8 5.98 1.86 -4.90
C ALA A 8 5.05 1.66 -6.10
N HIS A 9 5.27 0.59 -6.87
CA HIS A 9 4.24 0.03 -7.75
C HIS A 9 3.65 -1.23 -7.11
N GLY A 10 2.41 -1.50 -7.47
CA GLY A 10 1.71 -2.66 -6.96
C GLY A 10 0.44 -2.97 -7.71
N ARG A 11 -0.25 -4.01 -7.25
CA ARG A 11 -1.57 -4.40 -7.73
C ARG A 11 -2.59 -4.03 -6.67
N TRP A 12 -3.67 -3.39 -7.09
CA TRP A 12 -4.83 -3.21 -6.23
C TRP A 12 -5.47 -4.58 -5.95
N VAL A 13 -5.81 -4.85 -4.69
CA VAL A 13 -6.41 -6.13 -4.26
C VAL A 13 -7.88 -5.94 -3.88
N THR A 14 -8.18 -5.04 -2.94
CA THR A 14 -9.55 -4.77 -2.46
C THR A 14 -9.62 -3.48 -1.65
N ASN A 15 -10.82 -2.90 -1.54
CA ASN A 15 -11.17 -1.81 -0.62
C ASN A 15 -12.31 -2.20 0.34
N ASP A 16 -12.61 -3.49 0.48
CA ASP A 16 -13.62 -3.95 1.44
C ASP A 16 -13.13 -3.65 2.87
N PRO A 17 -13.83 -2.78 3.63
CA PRO A 17 -13.38 -2.36 4.96
C PRO A 17 -13.32 -3.51 5.97
N ASN A 18 -14.03 -4.61 5.71
CA ASN A 18 -14.08 -5.79 6.58
C ASN A 18 -12.99 -6.82 6.26
N LYS A 19 -12.22 -6.63 5.18
CA LYS A 19 -11.09 -7.50 4.86
C LYS A 19 -9.95 -7.28 5.86
N ILE A 20 -9.40 -8.39 6.33
CA ILE A 20 -8.32 -8.43 7.32
C ILE A 20 -6.98 -8.45 6.56
N VAL A 21 -6.21 -7.37 6.70
CA VAL A 21 -4.75 -7.30 6.43
C VAL A 21 -4.08 -7.71 7.74
N PRO A 22 -2.89 -8.36 7.78
CA PRO A 22 -2.38 -9.06 8.97
C PRO A 22 -2.71 -8.31 10.27
N PHE A 23 -3.66 -8.91 11.01
CA PHE A 23 -4.14 -8.53 12.35
C PHE A 23 -5.11 -7.34 12.50
N ASN A 24 -5.41 -6.54 11.47
CA ASN A 24 -6.35 -5.41 11.59
C ASN A 24 -7.34 -5.29 10.41
N PRO A 25 -8.60 -4.86 10.66
CA PRO A 25 -9.50 -4.42 9.59
C PRO A 25 -8.86 -3.28 8.79
N LEU A 26 -9.06 -3.26 7.47
CA LEU A 26 -8.61 -2.17 6.60
C LEU A 26 -9.12 -0.81 7.10
N GLY A 27 -10.42 -0.75 7.43
CA GLY A 27 -11.10 0.48 7.79
C GLY A 27 -11.54 1.29 6.58
N SER A 28 -12.12 2.48 6.83
CA SER A 28 -12.60 3.37 5.77
C SER A 28 -11.45 4.01 4.99
N ASN A 29 -11.68 4.32 3.70
CA ASN A 29 -10.73 4.95 2.78
C ASN A 29 -9.36 4.26 2.72
N THR A 30 -9.34 2.94 2.93
CA THR A 30 -8.13 2.13 2.91
C THR A 30 -8.31 1.00 1.90
N SER A 31 -7.29 0.74 1.12
CA SER A 31 -7.24 -0.40 0.20
C SER A 31 -6.05 -1.29 0.53
N MET A 32 -6.22 -2.58 0.29
CA MET A 32 -5.13 -3.54 0.28
C MET A 32 -4.46 -3.48 -1.09
N VAL A 33 -3.15 -3.32 -1.09
CA VAL A 33 -2.32 -3.35 -2.30
C VAL A 33 -1.20 -4.36 -2.13
N TRP A 34 -0.89 -5.09 -3.19
CA TRP A 34 0.27 -5.97 -3.25
C TRP A 34 1.44 -5.20 -3.82
N VAL A 35 2.55 -5.09 -3.08
CA VAL A 35 3.74 -4.36 -3.53
C VAL A 35 4.56 -5.23 -4.47
N THR A 36 4.74 -4.80 -5.72
CA THR A 36 5.55 -5.51 -6.73
C THR A 36 6.89 -4.83 -6.99
N LEU A 37 7.04 -3.55 -6.62
CA LEU A 37 8.28 -2.81 -6.79
C LEU A 37 8.37 -1.69 -5.74
N ALA A 38 9.44 -1.70 -4.95
CA ALA A 38 9.80 -0.62 -4.04
C ALA A 38 10.64 0.43 -4.78
N LYS A 39 10.07 1.60 -5.10
CA LYS A 39 10.83 2.72 -5.70
C LYS A 39 11.65 3.47 -4.66
N GLU A 40 11.08 3.60 -3.46
CA GLU A 40 11.73 4.21 -2.30
C GLU A 40 11.75 3.18 -1.16
N PRO A 41 12.69 2.21 -1.14
CA PRO A 41 12.67 1.10 -0.20
C PRO A 41 12.73 1.51 1.28
N LEU A 42 13.36 2.66 1.57
CA LEU A 42 13.48 3.22 2.91
C LEU A 42 12.29 4.12 3.30
N ALA A 43 11.33 4.33 2.40
CA ALA A 43 10.13 5.09 2.74
C ALA A 43 9.31 4.32 3.78
N PRO A 44 8.82 5.00 4.84
CA PRO A 44 8.00 4.36 5.85
C PRO A 44 6.66 3.94 5.25
N LEU A 45 6.12 2.82 5.72
CA LEU A 45 4.75 2.43 5.40
C LEU A 45 3.76 3.46 5.95
N TRP A 46 2.67 3.67 5.21
CA TRP A 46 1.57 4.52 5.69
C TRP A 46 0.97 3.99 7.00
N ARG A 47 0.85 2.66 7.09
CA ARG A 47 0.47 1.93 8.29
C ARG A 47 1.46 0.78 8.45
N THR A 48 2.22 0.81 9.54
CA THR A 48 3.12 -0.29 9.89
C THR A 48 2.32 -1.55 10.15
N SER A 49 2.90 -2.70 9.83
CA SER A 49 2.34 -4.02 10.14
C SER A 49 3.30 -4.75 11.08
N MET A 50 2.92 -5.94 11.54
CA MET A 50 3.81 -6.75 12.39
C MET A 50 5.10 -7.17 11.66
N ASP A 51 5.05 -7.23 10.32
CA ASP A 51 6.10 -7.82 9.49
C ASP A 51 6.92 -6.78 8.70
N ALA A 52 6.48 -5.52 8.65
CA ALA A 52 7.15 -4.48 7.87
C ALA A 52 6.88 -3.07 8.42
N ASP A 53 7.93 -2.25 8.42
CA ASP A 53 7.90 -0.82 8.73
C ASP A 53 8.17 0.05 7.49
N THR A 54 8.80 -0.52 6.47
CA THR A 54 9.23 0.16 5.24
C THR A 54 8.63 -0.44 3.97
N ILE A 55 8.62 0.33 2.88
CA ILE A 55 8.19 -0.13 1.56
C ILE A 55 9.06 -1.29 1.04
N GLY A 56 10.36 -1.28 1.36
CA GLY A 56 11.29 -2.35 0.97
C GLY A 56 10.98 -3.68 1.65
N GLU A 57 10.66 -3.65 2.95
CA GLU A 57 10.24 -4.84 3.71
C GLU A 57 8.88 -5.39 3.26
N ALA A 58 8.03 -4.51 2.73
CA ALA A 58 6.72 -4.88 2.20
C ALA A 58 6.74 -5.47 0.77
N LEU A 59 7.91 -5.60 0.14
CA LEU A 59 8.02 -6.17 -1.20
C LEU A 59 7.49 -7.61 -1.22
N ASP A 60 6.70 -7.95 -2.24
CA ASP A 60 6.03 -9.24 -2.37
C ASP A 60 5.09 -9.57 -1.19
N SER A 61 4.51 -8.53 -0.59
CA SER A 61 3.51 -8.64 0.46
C SER A 61 2.34 -7.67 0.23
N SER A 62 1.26 -7.88 1.01
CA SER A 62 0.07 -7.03 1.00
C SER A 62 0.13 -6.01 2.14
N VAL A 63 -0.09 -4.74 1.80
CA VAL A 63 -0.13 -3.63 2.77
C VAL A 63 -1.43 -2.86 2.68
N ALA A 64 -1.79 -2.21 3.79
CA ALA A 64 -2.86 -1.23 3.81
C ALA A 64 -2.34 0.11 3.29
N TRP A 65 -3.05 0.71 2.33
CA TRP A 65 -2.70 2.00 1.74
C TRP A 65 -3.93 2.91 1.61
N PRO A 66 -3.79 4.24 1.72
CA PRO A 66 -4.91 5.16 1.52
C PRO A 66 -5.43 5.08 0.10
N THR A 67 -6.74 4.88 -0.06
CA THR A 67 -7.37 4.73 -1.39
C THR A 67 -7.18 5.98 -2.25
N ASP A 68 -7.23 7.17 -1.64
CA ASP A 68 -7.00 8.46 -2.29
C ASP A 68 -5.54 8.71 -2.71
N ARG A 69 -4.62 7.84 -2.30
CA ARG A 69 -3.19 7.87 -2.70
C ARG A 69 -2.82 6.76 -3.67
N ILE A 70 -3.79 5.98 -4.13
CA ILE A 70 -3.58 4.98 -5.18
C ILE A 70 -3.85 5.66 -6.52
N VAL A 71 -2.87 5.61 -7.41
CA VAL A 71 -3.02 6.03 -8.80
C VAL A 71 -3.17 4.77 -9.65
N THR A 72 -4.35 4.55 -10.21
CA THR A 72 -4.59 3.48 -11.17
C THR A 72 -4.16 3.94 -12.55
N ILE A 73 -3.26 3.19 -13.18
CA ILE A 73 -3.00 3.32 -14.61
C ILE A 73 -4.04 2.45 -15.33
N ASP A 74 -5.06 3.07 -15.91
CA ASP A 74 -5.89 2.38 -16.89
C ASP A 74 -5.01 2.13 -18.14
N GLU A 75 -4.92 0.88 -18.59
CA GLU A 75 -4.29 0.56 -19.86
C GLU A 75 -5.15 1.16 -20.99
N THR A 76 -4.68 2.26 -21.58
CA THR A 76 -5.20 2.80 -22.86
C THR A 76 -4.80 1.94 -24.04
#